data_AF-A0A1B7N051-F1
#
_entry.id   AF-A0A1B7N051-F1
#
_cell.length_a   1.000
_cell.length_b   1.000
_cell.length_c   1.000
_cell.angle_alpha   90.00
_cell.angle_beta   90.00
_cell.angle_gamma   90.00
#
_symmetry.space_group_name_H-M   'P 1'
#
loop_
_entity.id
_entity.type
_entity.pdbx_description
1 polymer ?
#
loop_
_entity_poly.entity_id
_entity_poly.type
_entity_poly.pdbx_seq_one_letter_code
_entity_poly.pdbx_strand_id
1 'polypeptide(L)'
;MADDFPEPRHYNILLKTPTVIRVSVEPTILDDEDVLRVVEGKTNAWSLQYINRDKGICMLADVKSGGFLGLKGRPVSGMGGAGPVYRVKETQEWILKKTEGGYTISQVVVTGMEAYWFEDGDTIQTTYGPKHTWVFQPVPDISMT
;
A
#
# COMPACT_ATOMS: atom_id res chain seq x y z
N MET A 1 24.09 -7.43 7.22
CA MET A 1 22.73 -7.73 7.72
C MET A 1 21.82 -7.53 6.54
N ALA A 2 21.42 -8.61 5.87
CA ALA A 2 20.61 -8.55 4.67
C ALA A 2 19.13 -8.47 5.05
N ASP A 3 18.51 -7.38 4.62
CA ASP A 3 17.13 -7.21 4.18
C ASP A 3 15.99 -7.35 5.20
N ASP A 4 15.80 -6.29 6.01
CA ASP A 4 14.62 -6.07 6.85
C ASP A 4 13.35 -5.65 6.05
N PHE A 5 13.48 -5.50 4.73
CA PHE A 5 12.43 -5.02 3.84
C PHE A 5 12.24 -5.96 2.64
N PRO A 6 11.01 -6.11 2.10
CA PRO A 6 10.76 -6.97 0.93
C PRO A 6 11.65 -6.61 -0.25
N GLU A 7 12.07 -7.58 -1.05
CA GLU A 7 12.81 -7.28 -2.29
C GLU A 7 11.94 -6.48 -3.28
N PRO A 8 12.51 -5.59 -4.11
CA PRO A 8 11.75 -4.98 -5.20
C PRO A 8 11.26 -6.05 -6.21
N ARG A 9 9.93 -6.25 -6.29
CA ARG A 9 9.24 -7.17 -7.23
C ARG A 9 7.71 -6.96 -7.16
N HIS A 10 6.95 -7.87 -7.76
CA HIS A 10 5.48 -7.86 -7.71
C HIS A 10 4.95 -8.59 -6.47
N TYR A 11 3.96 -7.99 -5.81
CA TYR A 11 3.35 -8.49 -4.60
C TYR A 11 1.83 -8.38 -4.63
N ASN A 12 1.16 -9.37 -4.04
CA ASN A 12 -0.15 -9.14 -3.43
C ASN A 12 0.09 -8.55 -2.04
N ILE A 13 -0.60 -7.47 -1.70
CA ILE A 13 -0.55 -6.86 -0.37
C ILE A 13 -1.77 -7.35 0.39
N LEU A 14 -1.61 -7.86 1.60
CA LEU A 14 -2.69 -8.48 2.36
C LEU A 14 -2.75 -7.86 3.77
N LEU A 15 -3.94 -7.59 4.29
CA LEU A 15 -4.06 -7.23 5.70
C LEU A 15 -3.75 -8.45 6.58
N LYS A 16 -2.85 -8.29 7.55
CA LYS A 16 -2.63 -9.30 8.58
C LYS A 16 -3.79 -9.26 9.58
N THR A 17 -4.75 -10.17 9.44
CA THR A 17 -5.83 -10.34 10.40
C THR A 17 -5.40 -11.25 11.56
N PRO A 18 -5.76 -10.93 12.82
CA PRO A 18 -5.33 -11.73 13.98
C PRO A 18 -5.99 -13.12 14.11
N THR A 19 -6.98 -13.47 13.29
CA THR A 19 -7.84 -14.63 13.57
C THR A 19 -8.37 -15.34 12.32
N VAL A 20 -8.40 -16.67 12.42
CA VAL A 20 -8.64 -17.72 11.40
C VAL A 20 -9.98 -17.65 10.63
N ILE A 21 -10.84 -16.65 10.89
CA ILE A 21 -12.22 -16.61 10.35
C ILE A 21 -12.50 -15.32 9.56
N ARG A 22 -11.47 -14.57 9.14
CA ARG A 22 -11.68 -13.45 8.22
C ARG A 22 -11.08 -13.74 6.86
N VAL A 23 -11.93 -13.52 5.86
CA VAL A 23 -11.60 -13.35 4.45
C VAL A 23 -10.35 -12.46 4.35
N SER A 24 -9.38 -12.89 3.54
CA SER A 24 -8.20 -12.10 3.21
C SER A 24 -8.64 -10.72 2.71
N VAL A 25 -8.23 -9.65 3.39
CA VAL A 25 -8.49 -8.28 2.92
C VAL A 25 -7.42 -7.95 1.90
N GLU A 26 -7.85 -7.85 0.65
CA GLU A 26 -7.01 -7.70 -0.53
C GLU A 26 -7.26 -6.31 -1.14
N PRO A 27 -6.34 -5.35 -0.94
CA PRO A 27 -6.40 -4.04 -1.56
C PRO A 27 -6.35 -4.18 -3.08
N THR A 28 -7.44 -3.79 -3.72
CA THR A 28 -7.68 -3.97 -5.15
C THR A 28 -8.32 -2.71 -5.73
N ILE A 29 -7.98 -2.38 -6.98
CA ILE A 29 -8.66 -1.36 -7.75
C ILE A 29 -9.57 -2.06 -8.76
N LEU A 30 -10.85 -1.68 -8.77
CA LEU A 30 -11.82 -2.19 -9.75
C LEU A 30 -11.57 -1.55 -11.12
N ASP A 31 -11.94 -2.25 -12.21
CA ASP A 31 -11.57 -1.86 -13.58
C ASP A 31 -12.11 -0.47 -13.98
N ASP A 32 -13.21 -0.01 -13.39
CA ASP A 32 -13.87 1.28 -13.62
C ASP A 32 -13.63 2.33 -12.52
N GLU A 33 -12.76 2.02 -11.55
CA GLU A 33 -12.46 2.90 -10.42
C GLU A 33 -10.97 3.27 -10.36
N ASP A 34 -10.67 4.29 -9.56
CA ASP A 34 -9.30 4.62 -9.16
C ASP A 34 -9.07 4.45 -7.66
N VAL A 35 -10.10 4.15 -6.87
CA VAL A 35 -9.98 4.03 -5.41
C VAL A 35 -9.56 2.63 -5.02
N LEU A 36 -8.65 2.52 -4.05
CA LEU A 36 -8.19 1.25 -3.51
C LEU A 36 -9.23 0.69 -2.55
N ARG A 37 -9.86 -0.42 -2.94
CA ARG A 37 -10.96 -1.08 -2.24
C ARG A 37 -10.48 -2.35 -1.55
N VAL A 38 -11.29 -2.85 -0.63
CA VAL A 38 -11.20 -4.21 -0.10
C VAL A 38 -12.25 -5.05 -0.80
N VAL A 39 -11.80 -6.00 -1.63
CA VAL A 39 -12.71 -6.85 -2.40
C VAL A 39 -12.38 -8.30 -2.18
N GLU A 40 -13.34 -9.06 -1.63
CA GLU A 40 -13.18 -10.48 -1.39
C GLU A 40 -12.92 -11.27 -2.69
N GLY A 41 -11.88 -12.10 -2.68
CA GLY A 41 -11.54 -13.00 -3.78
C GLY A 41 -10.96 -12.30 -5.02
N LYS A 42 -10.64 -11.00 -4.93
CA LYS A 42 -9.93 -10.27 -5.98
C LYS A 42 -8.64 -9.70 -5.40
N THR A 43 -7.52 -10.17 -5.94
CA THR A 43 -6.19 -9.61 -5.70
C THR A 43 -5.77 -8.71 -6.84
N ASN A 44 -5.05 -7.63 -6.51
CA ASN A 44 -4.29 -6.86 -7.47
C ASN A 44 -2.79 -7.00 -7.17
N ALA A 45 -1.99 -7.13 -8.22
CA ALA A 45 -0.54 -7.20 -8.10
C ALA A 45 0.06 -5.79 -8.12
N TRP A 46 0.92 -5.50 -7.13
CA TRP A 46 1.59 -4.23 -6.96
C TRP A 46 3.09 -4.37 -7.16
N SER A 47 3.68 -3.52 -8.00
CA SER A 47 5.13 -3.41 -8.15
C SER A 47 5.69 -2.55 -7.04
N LEU A 48 6.55 -3.16 -6.21
CA LEU A 48 7.28 -2.48 -5.14
C LEU A 48 8.64 -2.02 -5.67
N GLN A 49 8.91 -0.72 -5.57
CA GLN A 49 10.19 -0.12 -5.94
C GLN A 49 10.69 0.80 -4.83
N TYR A 50 11.97 0.74 -4.48
CA TYR A 50 12.53 1.61 -3.45
C TYR A 50 13.09 2.90 -4.03
N ILE A 51 12.77 4.00 -3.36
CA ILE A 51 13.48 5.28 -3.48
C ILE A 51 14.67 5.27 -2.52
N ASN A 52 14.45 4.78 -1.29
CA ASN A 52 15.48 4.59 -0.28
C ASN A 52 15.14 3.34 0.55
N ARG A 53 15.81 2.22 0.22
CA ARG A 53 15.56 0.92 0.88
C ARG A 53 15.90 0.95 2.36
N ASP A 54 17.01 1.57 2.74
CA ASP A 54 17.47 1.64 4.14
C ASP A 54 16.47 2.37 5.05
N LYS A 55 15.70 3.31 4.49
CA LYS A 55 14.64 4.04 5.20
C LYS A 55 13.24 3.48 4.97
N GLY A 56 13.10 2.39 4.21
CA GLY A 56 11.80 1.82 3.83
C GLY A 56 10.96 2.73 2.92
N ILE A 57 11.58 3.71 2.24
CA ILE A 57 10.87 4.65 1.36
C ILE A 57 10.72 4.03 -0.02
N CYS A 58 9.48 3.81 -0.45
CA CYS A 58 9.14 3.09 -1.66
C CYS A 58 8.01 3.76 -2.46
N MET A 59 7.75 3.20 -3.63
CA MET A 59 6.60 3.46 -4.49
C MET A 59 5.89 2.14 -4.76
N LEU A 60 4.58 2.20 -4.94
CA LEU A 60 3.74 1.06 -5.30
C LEU A 60 3.02 1.38 -6.60
N ALA A 61 3.23 0.58 -7.63
CA ALA A 61 2.60 0.76 -8.95
C ALA A 61 1.64 -0.39 -9.26
N ASP A 62 0.51 -0.08 -9.91
CA ASP A 62 -0.41 -1.10 -10.39
C ASP A 62 0.22 -1.82 -11.60
N VAL A 63 0.43 -3.13 -11.47
CA VAL A 63 1.05 -3.94 -12.54
C VAL A 63 0.15 -4.06 -13.77
N LYS A 64 -1.17 -4.14 -13.59
CA LYS A 64 -2.13 -4.39 -14.67
C LYS A 64 -2.43 -3.12 -15.45
N SER A 65 -2.75 -2.04 -14.74
CA SER A 65 -3.27 -0.82 -15.36
C SER A 65 -2.25 0.32 -15.46
N GLY A 66 -1.10 0.18 -14.79
CA GLY A 66 -0.13 1.26 -14.63
C GLY A 66 -0.57 2.32 -13.63
N GLY A 67 0.28 3.35 -13.46
CA GLY A 67 0.07 4.36 -12.42
C GLY A 67 0.51 3.88 -11.03
N PHE A 68 0.37 4.76 -10.05
CA PHE A 68 0.93 4.60 -8.71
C PHE A 68 -0.14 4.73 -7.64
N LEU A 69 0.05 4.09 -6.49
CA LEU A 69 -0.77 4.35 -5.32
C LEU A 69 -0.37 5.67 -4.67
N GLY A 70 -1.36 6.48 -4.35
CA GLY A 70 -1.15 7.81 -3.78
C GLY A 70 -2.44 8.41 -3.22
N LEU A 71 -2.34 9.64 -2.73
CA LEU A 71 -3.50 10.43 -2.30
C LEU A 71 -3.85 11.46 -3.37
N LYS A 72 -5.16 11.68 -3.60
CA LYS A 72 -5.66 12.76 -4.47
C LYS A 72 -5.57 14.10 -3.74
N GLY A 73 -5.20 15.14 -4.48
CA GLY A 73 -5.31 16.53 -4.01
C GLY A 73 -4.34 16.91 -2.90
N ARG A 74 -3.06 16.54 -2.99
CA ARG A 74 -2.02 17.12 -2.11
C ARG A 74 -2.11 18.66 -2.21
N PRO A 75 -2.51 19.39 -1.15
CA PRO A 75 -2.45 20.82 -1.22
C PRO A 75 -0.98 21.21 -1.17
N VAL A 76 -0.64 22.20 -1.99
CA VAL A 76 0.69 22.84 -2.10
C VAL A 76 1.15 23.46 -0.76
N SER A 77 0.34 23.38 0.30
CA SER A 77 0.53 24.06 1.58
C SER A 77 0.38 23.18 2.83
N GLY A 78 0.56 21.86 2.75
CA GLY A 78 0.75 21.03 3.94
C GLY A 78 -0.50 20.74 4.79
N MET A 79 -1.70 20.96 4.25
CA MET A 79 -2.98 20.48 4.82
C MET A 79 -3.56 19.31 4.00
N GLY A 80 -2.70 18.41 3.53
CA GLY A 80 -3.13 17.17 2.87
C GLY A 80 -3.68 16.24 3.93
N GLY A 81 -4.99 16.01 3.92
CA GLY A 81 -5.66 15.18 4.90
C GLY A 81 -5.41 13.70 4.67
N ALA A 82 -5.42 12.94 5.77
CA ALA A 82 -5.84 11.55 5.79
C ALA A 82 -7.08 11.36 4.89
N GLY A 83 -7.09 10.30 4.09
CA GLY A 83 -8.15 10.02 3.13
C GLY A 83 -7.90 8.77 2.29
N PRO A 84 -8.80 8.45 1.35
CA PRO A 84 -8.71 7.23 0.56
C PRO A 84 -7.43 7.16 -0.28
N VAL A 85 -6.91 5.94 -0.45
CA VAL A 85 -5.80 5.66 -1.34
C VAL A 85 -6.34 5.46 -2.75
N TYR A 86 -5.69 6.06 -3.73
CA TYR A 86 -6.08 6.00 -5.14
C TYR A 86 -4.92 5.57 -6.03
N ARG A 87 -5.24 5.06 -7.21
CA ARG A 87 -4.37 5.11 -8.38
C ARG A 87 -4.27 6.55 -8.87
N VAL A 88 -3.04 7.03 -8.99
CA VAL A 88 -2.66 8.36 -9.47
C VAL A 88 -1.59 8.23 -10.55
N LYS A 89 -1.43 9.27 -11.38
CA LYS A 89 -0.45 9.26 -12.48
C LYS A 89 0.98 9.50 -12.00
N GLU A 90 1.14 10.31 -10.96
CA GLU A 90 2.44 10.71 -10.44
C GLU A 90 2.89 9.77 -9.33
N THR A 91 4.20 9.53 -9.25
CA THR A 91 4.80 8.76 -8.16
C THR A 91 4.60 9.46 -6.83
N GLN A 92 4.28 8.68 -5.80
CA GLN A 92 4.21 9.18 -4.44
C GLN A 92 4.96 8.23 -3.51
N GLU A 93 5.63 8.82 -2.51
CA GLU A 93 6.42 8.08 -1.54
C GLU A 93 5.53 7.44 -0.48
N TRP A 94 5.78 6.17 -0.21
CA TRP A 94 5.27 5.43 0.93
C TRP A 94 6.43 5.02 1.83
N ILE A 95 6.17 4.90 3.12
CA ILE A 95 7.12 4.49 4.14
C ILE A 95 6.66 3.14 4.67
N LEU A 96 7.52 2.14 4.56
CA LEU A 96 7.35 0.83 5.18
C LEU A 96 8.05 0.82 6.54
N LYS A 97 7.35 0.34 7.58
CA LYS A 97 7.96 0.07 8.88
C LYS A 97 7.62 -1.33 9.34
N LYS A 98 8.66 -2.10 9.71
CA LYS A 98 8.54 -3.49 10.14
C LYS A 98 7.69 -3.61 11.40
N THR A 99 6.84 -4.63 11.44
CA THR A 99 6.08 -5.07 12.63
C THR A 99 6.36 -6.55 12.90
N GLU A 100 5.78 -7.13 13.95
CA GLU A 100 5.98 -8.53 14.33
C GLU A 100 5.60 -9.55 13.23
N GLY A 101 4.78 -9.18 12.24
CA GLY A 101 4.58 -10.09 11.10
C GLY A 101 4.14 -9.41 9.81
N GLY A 102 4.72 -8.26 9.52
CA GLY A 102 4.51 -7.56 8.27
C GLY A 102 5.05 -6.14 8.38
N TYR A 103 4.34 -5.21 7.76
CA TYR A 103 4.73 -3.81 7.67
C TYR A 103 3.54 -2.90 7.88
N THR A 104 3.74 -1.75 8.53
CA THR A 104 2.82 -0.63 8.32
C THR A 104 3.20 0.07 7.02
N ILE A 105 2.21 0.66 6.35
CA ILE A 105 2.38 1.48 5.15
C ILE A 105 1.88 2.87 5.49
N SER A 106 2.70 3.90 5.34
CA SER A 106 2.34 5.28 5.68
C SER A 106 2.92 6.30 4.72
N GLN A 107 2.40 7.53 4.77
CA GLN A 107 2.96 8.66 4.06
C GLN A 107 2.98 9.89 4.97
N VAL A 108 4.00 10.73 4.86
CA VAL A 108 4.02 12.03 5.54
C VAL A 108 3.11 12.99 4.78
N VAL A 109 2.00 13.38 5.39
CA VAL A 109 0.93 14.16 4.74
C VAL A 109 0.80 15.59 5.30
N VAL A 110 1.22 15.79 6.55
CA VAL A 110 1.43 17.09 7.21
C VAL A 110 2.87 17.07 7.75
N THR A 111 3.53 18.22 7.84
CA THR A 111 4.94 18.33 8.25
C THR A 111 5.25 17.51 9.51
N GLY A 112 5.95 16.40 9.34
CA GLY A 112 6.36 15.49 10.42
C GLY A 112 5.30 14.49 10.90
N MET A 113 4.09 14.48 10.34
CA MET A 113 3.02 13.55 10.70
C MET A 113 2.74 12.53 9.59
N GLU A 114 2.84 11.25 9.95
CA GLU A 114 2.51 10.13 9.07
C GLU A 114 1.05 9.73 9.22
N ALA A 115 0.38 9.54 8.09
CA ALA A 115 -0.91 8.87 8.01
C ALA A 115 -0.70 7.44 7.48
N TYR A 116 -1.25 6.46 8.19
CA TYR A 116 -1.07 5.03 7.97
C TYR A 116 -2.26 4.44 7.22
N TRP A 117 -2.00 3.48 6.35
CA TRP A 117 -3.05 2.68 5.72
C TRP A 117 -3.87 1.93 6.77
N PHE A 118 -5.19 1.99 6.59
CA PHE A 118 -6.21 1.35 7.41
C PHE A 118 -7.41 0.97 6.53
N GLU A 119 -8.11 -0.09 6.91
CA GLU A 119 -9.34 -0.54 6.28
C GLU A 119 -10.53 0.21 6.89
N ASP A 120 -11.22 1.04 6.12
CA ASP A 120 -12.46 1.71 6.52
C ASP A 120 -13.60 1.31 5.60
N GLY A 121 -14.46 0.40 6.08
CA GLY A 121 -15.52 -0.22 5.28
C GLY A 121 -14.93 -1.02 4.12
N ASP A 122 -15.29 -0.66 2.89
CA ASP A 122 -14.81 -1.32 1.67
C ASP A 122 -13.60 -0.61 1.03
N THR A 123 -13.01 0.37 1.72
CA THR A 123 -12.01 1.28 1.15
C THR A 123 -10.75 1.30 2.02
N ILE A 124 -9.58 1.32 1.37
CA ILE A 124 -8.32 1.60 2.05
C ILE A 124 -8.13 3.11 2.17
N GLN A 125 -8.03 3.56 3.41
CA GLN A 125 -7.79 4.97 3.75
C GLN A 125 -6.47 5.14 4.49
N THR A 126 -5.99 6.38 4.53
CA THR A 126 -4.92 6.79 5.43
C THR A 126 -5.51 7.45 6.67
N THR A 127 -4.95 7.17 7.85
CA THR A 127 -5.37 7.76 9.13
C THR A 127 -4.18 8.03 10.04
N TYR A 128 -4.27 9.04 10.90
CA TYR A 128 -3.26 9.30 11.93
C TYR A 128 -3.35 8.34 13.13
N GLY A 129 -4.41 7.52 13.19
CA GLY A 129 -4.74 6.66 14.31
C GLY A 129 -4.27 5.21 14.14
N PRO A 130 -5.22 4.24 14.01
CA PRO A 130 -4.88 2.81 13.99
C PRO A 130 -3.85 2.45 12.93
N LYS A 131 -2.94 1.53 13.28
CA LYS A 131 -1.90 1.03 12.38
C LYS A 131 -2.21 -0.41 12.03
N HIS A 132 -2.53 -0.66 10.78
CA HIS A 132 -2.67 -2.01 10.26
C HIS A 132 -1.32 -2.58 9.85
N THR A 133 -1.18 -3.90 10.05
CA THR A 133 -0.02 -4.65 9.56
C THR A 133 -0.39 -5.29 8.23
N TRP A 134 0.44 -5.07 7.22
CA TRP A 134 0.29 -5.55 5.86
C TRP A 134 1.38 -6.56 5.54
N VAL A 135 1.02 -7.62 4.84
CA VAL A 135 1.93 -8.69 4.39
C VAL A 135 2.13 -8.55 2.89
N PHE A 136 3.38 -8.60 2.46
CA PHE A 136 3.77 -8.59 1.06
C PHE A 136 3.99 -10.04 0.62
N GLN A 137 3.02 -10.62 -0.06
CA GLN A 137 3.12 -11.97 -0.62
C GLN A 137 3.63 -11.91 -2.06
N PRO A 138 4.82 -12.45 -2.38
CA PRO A 138 5.36 -12.42 -3.73
C PRO A 138 4.39 -13.04 -4.75
N VAL A 139 4.18 -12.35 -5.87
CA VAL A 139 3.55 -12.97 -7.04
C VAL A 139 4.64 -13.79 -7.75
N PRO A 140 4.38 -15.06 -8.12
CA PRO A 140 5.34 -15.85 -8.88
C PRO A 140 5.73 -15.13 -10.17
N ASP A 141 7.03 -15.04 -10.45
CA ASP A 141 7.50 -14.59 -11.77
C ASP A 141 7.05 -15.64 -12.79
N ILE A 142 6.00 -15.31 -13.55
CA ILE A 142 5.59 -16.13 -14.68
C ILE A 142 6.64 -15.90 -15.76
N SER A 143 7.73 -16.65 -15.69
CA SER A 143 8.67 -16.78 -16.79
C SER A 143 7.86 -17.31 -17.97
N MET A 144 7.69 -16.49 -19.02
CA MET A 144 7.15 -16.97 -20.28
C MET A 144 8.11 -18.04 -20.81
N THR A 145 7.76 -19.31 -20.60
CA THR A 145 8.27 -20.45 -21.36
C THR A 145 7.73 -20.42 -22.77
#